data_AF-A0A1K0IQ46-F1
#
_entry.id   AF-A0A1K0IQ46-F1
#
_cell.length_a   1.000
_cell.length_b   1.000
_cell.length_c   1.000
_cell.angle_alpha   90.00
_cell.angle_beta   90.00
_cell.angle_gamma   90.00
#
_symmetry.space_group_name_H-M   'P 1'
#
loop_
_entity.id
_entity.type
_entity.pdbx_description
1 polymer ?
#
loop_
_entity_poly.entity_id
_entity_poly.type
_entity_poly.pdbx_seq_one_letter_code
_entity_poly.pdbx_strand_id
1 'polypeptide(L)'
;MLNALNEVLRDDYIKDSMGGVARWNKVIEKAGIAFRLTVPHKAFNRKIGTLANVHVSPEGQLISEAEWKANERKWLATDEDRAFVASLMGRVVEPGKYANWIAPPAVGINRQPMDFEYVRFN
;
A
#
# COMPACT_ATOMS: atom_id res chain seq x y z
N MET A 1 29.20 -6.53 11.00
CA MET A 1 27.72 -6.46 10.90
C MET A 1 27.08 -5.31 11.69
N LEU A 2 27.70 -4.75 12.74
CA LEU A 2 27.11 -3.65 13.53
C LEU A 2 26.80 -2.37 12.72
N ASN A 3 27.61 -2.02 11.72
CA ASN A 3 27.46 -0.75 10.97
C ASN A 3 26.29 -0.73 9.97
N ALA A 4 25.59 -1.86 9.75
CA ALA A 4 24.52 -2.00 8.76
C ALA A 4 23.20 -2.50 9.35
N LEU A 5 23.03 -2.46 10.68
CA LEU A 5 21.83 -2.97 11.35
C LEU A 5 20.52 -2.34 10.82
N ASN A 6 20.56 -1.04 10.48
CA ASN A 6 19.40 -0.36 9.88
C ASN A 6 19.02 -0.94 8.51
N GLU A 7 19.98 -1.40 7.71
CA GLU A 7 19.71 -2.03 6.42
C GLU A 7 19.22 -3.47 6.59
N VAL A 8 19.79 -4.21 7.54
CA VAL A 8 19.32 -5.57 7.88
C VAL A 8 17.84 -5.54 8.28
N LEU A 9 17.47 -4.63 9.19
CA LEU A 9 16.07 -4.48 9.61
C LEU A 9 15.16 -4.05 8.45
N ARG A 10 15.64 -3.21 7.54
CA ARG A 10 14.90 -2.82 6.33
C ARG A 10 14.67 -4.01 5.41
N ASP A 11 15.68 -4.85 5.18
CA ASP A 11 15.56 -6.04 4.33
C ASP A 11 14.57 -7.06 4.94
N ASP A 12 14.61 -7.26 6.26
CA ASP A 12 13.63 -8.10 6.97
C ASP A 12 12.20 -7.55 6.83
N TYR A 13 12.02 -6.24 6.97
CA TYR A 13 10.74 -5.58 6.77
C TYR A 13 10.21 -5.72 5.33
N ILE A 14 11.08 -5.59 4.32
CA ILE A 14 10.73 -5.80 2.91
C ILE A 14 10.25 -7.24 2.70
N LYS A 15 10.99 -8.22 3.24
CA LYS A 15 10.64 -9.64 3.13
C LYS A 15 9.27 -9.95 3.72
N ASP A 16 8.97 -9.42 4.90
CA ASP A 16 7.66 -9.59 5.53
C ASP A 16 6.53 -8.93 4.71
N SER A 17 6.77 -7.69 4.25
CA SER A 17 5.82 -6.93 3.42
C SER A 17 5.47 -7.66 2.11
N MET A 18 6.45 -8.30 1.46
CA MET A 18 6.21 -9.12 0.27
C MET A 18 5.26 -10.30 0.55
N GLY A 19 5.30 -10.87 1.76
CA GLY A 19 4.33 -11.89 2.19
C GLY A 19 2.89 -11.37 2.23
N GLY A 20 2.70 -10.12 2.66
CA GLY A 20 1.42 -9.41 2.60
C GLY A 20 0.92 -9.20 1.17
N VAL A 21 1.79 -8.66 0.30
CA VAL A 21 1.47 -8.42 -1.12
C VAL A 21 1.11 -9.72 -1.84
N ALA A 22 1.80 -10.82 -1.56
CA ALA A 22 1.47 -12.13 -2.11
C ALA A 22 0.06 -12.59 -1.71
N ARG A 23 -0.40 -12.29 -0.49
CA ARG A 23 -1.79 -12.59 -0.07
C ARG A 23 -2.81 -11.73 -0.81
N TRP A 24 -2.52 -10.45 -1.05
CA TRP A 24 -3.40 -9.58 -1.85
C TRP A 24 -3.51 -10.06 -3.30
N ASN A 25 -2.40 -10.47 -3.93
CA ASN A 25 -2.41 -11.01 -5.28
C ASN A 25 -3.30 -12.26 -5.42
N LYS A 26 -3.37 -13.13 -4.39
CA LYS A 26 -4.30 -14.26 -4.39
C LYS A 26 -5.78 -13.83 -4.46
N VAL A 27 -6.14 -12.67 -3.90
CA VAL A 27 -7.51 -12.14 -4.00
C VAL A 27 -7.79 -11.66 -5.42
N ILE A 28 -6.85 -10.93 -6.01
CA ILE A 28 -6.95 -10.41 -7.39
C ILE A 28 -7.05 -11.56 -8.40
N GLU A 29 -6.24 -12.60 -8.24
CA GLU A 29 -6.27 -13.80 -9.09
C GLU A 29 -7.57 -14.57 -8.96
N LYS A 30 -8.09 -14.74 -7.74
CA LYS A 30 -9.40 -15.39 -7.51
C LYS A 30 -10.55 -14.62 -8.15
N ALA A 31 -10.41 -13.29 -8.32
CA ALA A 31 -11.36 -12.48 -9.06
C ALA A 31 -11.21 -12.58 -10.59
N GLY A 32 -10.24 -13.37 -11.09
CA GLY A 32 -9.99 -13.56 -12.53
C GLY A 32 -9.31 -12.36 -13.20
N ILE A 33 -8.71 -11.46 -12.44
CA ILE A 33 -8.09 -10.24 -12.97
C ILE A 33 -6.61 -10.53 -13.26
N ALA A 34 -6.19 -10.31 -14.51
CA ALA A 34 -4.81 -10.46 -14.96
C ALA A 34 -3.92 -9.28 -14.52
N PHE A 35 -3.86 -9.02 -13.21
CA PHE A 35 -3.11 -7.94 -12.59
C PHE A 35 -2.39 -8.45 -11.33
N ARG A 36 -1.20 -7.91 -11.06
CA ARG A 36 -0.46 -8.20 -9.83
C ARG A 36 0.18 -6.95 -9.28
N LEU A 37 0.08 -6.81 -7.96
CA LEU A 37 0.84 -5.84 -7.17
C LEU A 37 2.28 -6.33 -7.02
N THR A 38 3.23 -5.39 -7.09
CA THR A 38 4.66 -5.62 -6.89
C THR A 38 5.21 -4.65 -5.85
N VAL A 39 6.27 -5.08 -5.15
CA VAL A 39 7.02 -4.19 -4.24
C VAL A 39 8.13 -3.53 -5.07
N PRO A 40 8.26 -2.20 -5.06
CA PRO A 40 9.30 -1.51 -5.82
C PRO A 40 10.69 -1.81 -5.24
N HIS A 41 11.72 -1.61 -6.05
CA HIS A 41 13.11 -1.70 -5.63
C HIS A 41 13.38 -0.79 -4.42
N LYS A 42 14.18 -1.26 -3.44
CA LYS A 42 14.38 -0.57 -2.16
C LYS A 42 15.03 0.82 -2.22
N ALA A 43 15.57 1.17 -3.39
CA ALA A 43 16.13 2.48 -3.69
C ALA A 43 15.12 3.46 -4.34
N PHE A 44 13.96 2.97 -4.79
CA PHE A 44 12.93 3.81 -5.39
C PHE A 44 12.41 4.86 -4.39
N ASN A 45 12.32 6.11 -4.83
CA ASN A 45 11.76 7.24 -4.08
C ASN A 45 12.31 7.41 -2.64
N ARG A 46 13.62 7.33 -2.46
CA ARG A 46 14.27 7.46 -1.15
C ARG A 46 14.71 8.90 -0.88
N LYS A 47 14.54 9.36 0.36
CA LYS A 47 15.01 10.67 0.85
C LYS A 47 16.08 10.57 1.95
N ILE A 48 16.45 9.36 2.34
CA ILE A 48 17.43 9.07 3.40
C ILE A 48 18.44 8.03 2.91
N GLY A 49 19.71 8.25 3.23
CA GLY A 49 20.82 7.35 2.94
C GLY A 49 21.55 7.71 1.64
N THR A 50 22.49 6.85 1.24
CA THR A 50 23.38 7.07 0.09
C THR A 50 22.65 7.18 -1.26
N LEU A 51 21.42 6.65 -1.35
CA LEU A 51 20.60 6.65 -2.56
C LEU A 51 19.54 7.78 -2.57
N ALA A 52 19.62 8.75 -1.66
CA ALA A 52 18.64 9.85 -1.57
C ALA A 52 18.73 10.86 -2.74
N ASN A 53 19.90 10.94 -3.39
CA ASN A 53 20.21 11.93 -4.44
C ASN A 53 20.24 11.33 -5.85
N VAL A 54 19.68 10.13 -6.03
CA VAL A 54 19.59 9.46 -7.34
C VAL A 54 18.16 9.05 -7.62
N HIS A 55 17.78 9.04 -8.90
CA HIS A 55 16.50 8.48 -9.33
C HIS A 55 16.68 7.03 -9.70
N VAL A 56 15.87 6.18 -9.09
CA VAL A 56 15.81 4.75 -9.38
C VAL A 56 14.37 4.43 -9.72
N SER A 57 14.12 3.71 -10.82
CA SER A 57 12.78 3.24 -11.21
C SER A 57 12.25 2.18 -10.22
N PRO A 58 10.94 1.88 -10.21
CA PRO A 58 10.40 0.79 -9.40
C PRO A 58 11.09 -0.57 -9.66
N GLU A 59 11.64 -0.78 -10.85
CA GLU A 59 12.34 -2.01 -11.27
C GLU A 59 13.84 -1.98 -10.92
N GLY A 60 14.35 -0.88 -10.37
CA GLY A 60 15.75 -0.78 -9.91
C GLY A 60 16.72 -0.15 -10.91
N GLN A 61 16.25 0.44 -12.00
CA GLN A 61 17.12 1.11 -12.98
C GLN A 61 17.47 2.52 -12.52
N LEU A 62 18.75 2.90 -12.58
CA LEU A 62 19.15 4.32 -12.44
C LEU A 62 18.65 5.10 -13.66
N ILE A 63 17.92 6.18 -13.41
CA ILE A 63 17.31 7.00 -14.47
C ILE A 63 17.65 8.47 -14.29
N SER A 64 17.52 9.22 -15.37
CA SER A 64 17.69 10.68 -15.36
C SER A 64 16.52 11.40 -14.68
N GLU A 65 16.73 12.65 -14.30
CA GLU A 65 15.67 13.55 -13.81
C GLU A 65 14.53 13.69 -14.84
N ALA A 66 14.87 13.78 -16.14
CA ALA A 66 13.88 13.90 -17.20
C ALA A 66 12.99 12.65 -17.30
N GLU A 67 13.60 11.46 -17.23
CA GLU A 67 12.87 10.18 -17.22
C GLU A 67 12.04 10.01 -15.95
N TRP A 68 12.54 10.48 -14.80
CA TRP A 68 11.79 10.50 -13.55
C TRP A 68 10.52 11.36 -13.69
N LYS A 69 10.64 12.62 -14.08
CA LYS A 69 9.49 13.54 -14.26
C LYS A 69 8.47 13.03 -15.26
N ALA A 70 8.92 12.36 -16.33
CA ALA A 70 8.04 11.80 -17.34
C ALA A 70 7.21 10.59 -16.84
N ASN A 71 7.62 9.93 -15.75
CA ASN A 71 7.00 8.69 -15.28
C ASN A 71 6.52 8.73 -13.82
N GLU A 72 6.90 9.72 -13.02
CA GLU A 72 6.56 9.76 -11.59
C GLU A 72 5.04 9.70 -11.35
N ARG A 73 4.24 10.34 -12.22
CA ARG A 73 2.77 10.30 -12.17
C ARG A 73 2.17 8.92 -12.44
N LYS A 74 2.94 7.98 -13.00
CA LYS A 74 2.54 6.57 -13.18
C LYS A 74 2.90 5.70 -11.98
N TRP A 75 3.85 6.15 -11.16
CA TRP A 75 4.40 5.37 -10.04
C TRP A 75 3.90 5.85 -8.68
N LEU A 76 3.60 7.15 -8.56
CA LEU A 76 3.20 7.80 -7.33
C LEU A 76 1.83 8.46 -7.52
N ALA A 77 0.99 8.37 -6.48
CA ALA A 77 -0.32 8.99 -6.48
C ALA A 77 -0.21 10.51 -6.68
N THR A 78 -0.86 10.98 -7.74
CA THR A 78 -0.97 12.39 -8.12
C THR A 78 -1.94 13.13 -7.20
N ASP A 79 -2.00 14.46 -7.33
CA ASP A 79 -2.97 15.26 -6.58
C ASP A 79 -4.40 14.92 -6.99
N GLU A 80 -4.61 14.59 -8.27
CA GLU A 80 -5.90 14.17 -8.80
C GLU A 80 -6.32 12.79 -8.26
N ASP A 81 -5.39 11.83 -8.19
CA ASP A 81 -5.64 10.51 -7.57
C ASP A 81 -6.03 10.67 -6.09
N ARG A 82 -5.32 11.54 -5.36
CA ARG A 82 -5.58 11.82 -3.94
C ARG A 82 -6.92 12.50 -3.75
N ALA A 83 -7.26 13.49 -4.59
CA ALA A 83 -8.55 14.16 -4.56
C ALA A 83 -9.69 13.18 -4.83
N PHE A 84 -9.52 12.28 -5.81
CA PHE A 84 -10.49 11.23 -6.09
C PHE A 84 -10.70 10.30 -4.89
N VAL A 85 -9.62 9.74 -4.31
CA VAL A 85 -9.73 8.88 -3.12
C VAL A 85 -10.39 9.61 -1.95
N ALA A 86 -10.03 10.89 -1.72
CA ALA A 86 -10.64 11.70 -0.67
C ALA A 86 -12.15 11.89 -0.89
N SER A 87 -12.61 12.02 -2.14
CA SER A 87 -14.04 12.15 -2.46
C SER A 87 -14.87 10.90 -2.11
N LEU A 88 -14.23 9.73 -2.00
CA LEU A 88 -14.90 8.49 -1.57
C LEU A 88 -15.11 8.41 -0.05
N MET A 89 -14.44 9.28 0.71
CA MET A 89 -14.44 9.21 2.16
C MET A 89 -15.71 9.85 2.73
N GLY A 90 -16.57 9.02 3.30
CA GLY A 90 -17.78 9.43 4.03
C GLY A 90 -18.02 8.51 5.22
N ARG A 91 -18.47 9.08 6.35
CA ARG A 91 -18.73 8.32 7.57
C ARG A 91 -19.95 7.40 7.38
N VAL A 92 -19.76 6.10 7.66
CA VAL A 92 -20.84 5.10 7.78
C VAL A 92 -20.75 4.50 9.17
N VAL A 93 -21.79 4.67 9.99
CA VAL A 93 -21.82 4.20 11.39
C VAL A 93 -23.03 3.37 11.75
N GLU A 94 -23.90 3.09 10.78
CA GLU A 94 -24.98 2.13 10.97
C GLU A 94 -24.36 0.73 11.16
N PRO A 95 -24.70 0.01 12.25
CA PRO A 95 -24.17 -1.33 12.48
C PRO A 95 -24.41 -2.27 11.29
N GLY A 96 -23.39 -3.02 10.91
CA GLY A 96 -23.46 -3.93 9.76
C GLY A 96 -23.42 -3.26 8.38
N LYS A 97 -23.31 -1.92 8.29
CA LYS A 97 -23.10 -1.21 7.02
C LYS A 97 -21.64 -0.83 6.82
N TYR A 98 -21.23 -0.82 5.56
CA TYR A 98 -19.88 -0.47 5.12
C TYR A 98 -19.96 0.55 3.98
N ALA A 99 -18.96 1.41 3.87
CA ALA A 99 -18.87 2.35 2.76
C ALA A 99 -18.65 1.60 1.43
N ASN A 100 -19.17 2.15 0.33
CA ASN A 100 -19.18 1.46 -0.97
C ASN A 100 -17.80 1.07 -1.53
N TRP A 101 -16.72 1.72 -1.06
CA TRP A 101 -15.36 1.46 -1.52
C TRP A 101 -14.69 0.28 -0.80
N ILE A 102 -15.31 -0.32 0.22
CA ILE A 102 -14.74 -1.43 0.99
C ILE A 102 -15.75 -2.57 1.20
N ALA A 103 -15.29 -3.80 0.98
CA ALA A 103 -16.07 -5.00 1.27
C ALA A 103 -16.16 -5.26 2.78
N PRO A 104 -17.24 -5.92 3.27
CA PRO A 104 -17.31 -6.36 4.66
C PRO A 104 -16.16 -7.33 5.00
N PRO A 105 -15.64 -7.31 6.24
CA PRO A 105 -14.66 -8.31 6.69
C PRO A 105 -15.25 -9.73 6.71
N ALA A 106 -14.37 -10.74 6.76
CA ALA A 106 -14.79 -12.13 6.77
C ALA A 106 -15.40 -12.58 8.12
N VAL A 107 -14.99 -11.94 9.22
CA VAL A 107 -15.40 -12.27 10.58
C VAL A 107 -15.48 -10.99 11.44
N GLY A 108 -16.36 -11.00 12.42
CA GLY A 108 -16.43 -9.98 13.47
C GLY A 108 -15.31 -10.13 14.51
N ILE A 109 -15.27 -9.20 15.47
CA ILE A 109 -14.25 -9.17 16.53
C ILE A 109 -14.77 -9.89 17.77
N ASN A 110 -13.90 -10.66 18.45
CA ASN A 110 -14.25 -11.36 19.69
C ASN A 110 -15.52 -12.22 19.60
N ARG A 111 -15.71 -12.90 18.45
CA ARG A 111 -16.90 -13.72 18.14
C ARG A 111 -18.23 -12.95 18.15
N GLN A 112 -18.18 -11.62 18.15
CA GLN A 112 -19.38 -10.81 17.97
C GLN A 112 -19.82 -10.84 16.50
N PRO A 113 -21.12 -10.68 16.23
CA PRO A 113 -21.62 -10.60 14.87
C PRO A 113 -21.15 -9.31 14.18
N MET A 114 -21.30 -9.24 12.86
CA MET A 114 -20.81 -8.13 12.03
C MET A 114 -21.58 -6.83 12.27
N ASP A 115 -22.84 -6.95 12.66
CA ASP A 115 -23.75 -5.86 13.04
C ASP A 115 -23.75 -5.57 14.55
N PHE A 116 -22.79 -6.11 15.29
CA PHE A 116 -22.58 -5.72 16.68
C PHE A 116 -22.27 -4.23 16.77
N GLU A 117 -22.83 -3.57 17.78
CA GLU A 117 -22.54 -2.17 18.08
C GLU A 117 -21.14 -2.05 18.70
N TYR A 118 -20.11 -2.03 17.85
CA TYR A 118 -18.70 -1.98 18.28
C TYR A 118 -18.31 -0.66 18.97
N VAL A 119 -19.06 0.42 18.73
CA VAL A 119 -18.82 1.74 19.32
C VAL A 119 -20.17 2.34 19.73
N ARG A 120 -20.24 2.82 20.97
CA ARG A 120 -21.35 3.64 21.49
C ARG A 120 -20.87 5.08 21.60
N PHE A 121 -21.68 6.02 21.14
CA PHE A 121 -21.30 7.44 21.06
C PHE A 121 -21.77 8.29 22.25
N ASN A 122 -22.54 7.69 23.17
CA ASN A 122 -23.04 8.34 24.38
C ASN A 122 -22.09 8.13 25.55
#